data_AF-A0A6P0X7U2-F1
#
_entry.id   AF-A0A6P0X7U2-F1
#
_cell.length_a   1.000
_cell.length_b   1.000
_cell.length_c   1.000
_cell.angle_alpha   90.00
_cell.angle_beta   90.00
_cell.angle_gamma   90.00
#
_symmetry.space_group_name_H-M   'P 1'
#
loop_
_entity.id
_entity.type
_entity.pdbx_description
1 polymer ?
#
loop_
_entity_poly.entity_id
_entity_poly.type
_entity_poly.pdbx_seq_one_letter_code
_entity_poly.pdbx_strand_id
1 'polypeptide(L)'
;MPKKTCNLIIESGNDYVIAVKGNQPKLYHHIQNTAVNQKPISRHIETEKTRDRLTKRTVEVFDYLDGVDPQWTQIKSLIRVERVGTRRGKPYHDIAYYISSLTGTLQRICSWYSWSLGY
;
A
#
# COMPACT_ATOMS: atom_id res chain seq x y z
N MET A 1 12.60 -7.38 -1.46
CA MET A 1 12.35 -8.56 -0.62
C MET A 1 12.23 -9.78 -1.53
N PRO A 2 12.87 -10.92 -1.22
CA PRO A 2 12.79 -12.13 -2.05
C PRO A 2 11.40 -12.77 -2.00
N LYS A 3 10.93 -13.33 -3.12
CA LYS A 3 9.62 -14.01 -3.23
C LYS A 3 9.44 -15.15 -2.20
N LYS A 4 10.54 -15.83 -1.84
CA LYS A 4 10.58 -16.88 -0.81
C LYS A 4 10.16 -16.39 0.59
N THR A 5 10.41 -15.12 0.91
CA THR A 5 10.07 -14.58 2.23
C THR A 5 8.56 -14.39 2.41
N CYS A 6 7.83 -14.07 1.34
CA CYS A 6 6.36 -13.97 1.41
C CYS A 6 5.72 -15.33 1.73
N ASN A 7 6.24 -16.43 1.16
CA ASN A 7 5.74 -17.78 1.46
C ASN A 7 5.93 -18.16 2.92
N LEU A 8 7.13 -17.93 3.47
CA LEU A 8 7.42 -18.26 4.87
C LEU A 8 6.49 -17.53 5.85
N ILE A 9 6.13 -16.27 5.56
CA ILE A 9 5.21 -15.50 6.40
C ILE A 9 3.83 -16.18 6.41
N ILE A 10 3.31 -16.58 5.25
CA ILE A 10 2.00 -17.23 5.18
C ILE A 10 2.03 -18.64 5.78
N GLU A 11 3.09 -19.41 5.52
CA GLU A 11 3.29 -20.75 6.11
C GLU A 11 3.35 -20.70 7.64
N SER A 12 3.84 -19.60 8.21
CA SER A 12 3.82 -19.35 9.66
C SER A 12 2.45 -18.90 10.21
N GLY A 13 1.42 -18.83 9.37
CA GLY A 13 0.06 -18.39 9.75
C GLY A 13 -0.11 -16.88 9.86
N ASN A 14 0.86 -16.09 9.39
CA ASN A 14 0.83 -14.63 9.46
C ASN A 14 0.43 -13.99 8.13
N ASP A 15 -0.15 -12.79 8.20
CA ASP A 15 -0.42 -11.95 7.02
C ASP A 15 0.72 -10.96 6.78
N TYR A 16 0.84 -10.47 5.53
CA TYR A 16 1.82 -9.44 5.19
C TYR A 16 1.20 -8.22 4.51
N VAL A 17 1.85 -7.07 4.72
CA VAL A 17 1.74 -5.86 3.90
C VAL A 17 3.18 -5.42 3.60
N ILE A 18 3.60 -5.52 2.33
CA ILE A 18 5.00 -5.29 1.94
C ILE A 18 5.07 -4.14 0.95
N ALA A 19 5.95 -3.18 1.23
CA ALA A 19 6.23 -2.08 0.32
C ALA A 19 6.93 -2.59 -0.95
N VAL A 20 6.39 -2.23 -2.11
CA VAL A 20 7.00 -2.47 -3.42
C VAL A 20 7.87 -1.27 -3.77
N LYS A 21 9.16 -1.51 -3.95
CA LYS A 21 10.16 -0.47 -4.29
C LYS A 21 10.69 -0.68 -5.71
N GLY A 22 11.52 0.25 -6.18
CA GLY A 22 12.09 0.25 -7.53
C GLY A 22 12.94 -0.99 -7.88
N ASN A 23 13.34 -1.80 -6.90
CA ASN A 23 13.98 -3.10 -7.15
C ASN A 23 13.02 -4.19 -7.66
N GLN A 24 11.72 -3.90 -7.77
CA GLN A 24 10.69 -4.78 -8.34
C GLN A 24 9.90 -4.02 -9.42
N PRO A 25 10.55 -3.58 -10.51
CA PRO A 25 9.99 -2.57 -11.42
C PRO A 25 8.72 -3.05 -12.14
N LYS A 26 8.62 -4.33 -12.51
CA LYS A 26 7.41 -4.88 -13.14
C LYS A 26 6.18 -4.78 -12.24
N LEU A 27 6.34 -5.19 -10.98
CA LEU A 27 5.25 -5.14 -10.00
C LEU A 27 4.90 -3.70 -9.64
N TYR A 28 5.92 -2.84 -9.49
CA TYR A 28 5.73 -1.42 -9.22
C TYR A 28 4.89 -0.74 -10.33
N HIS A 29 5.29 -0.90 -11.60
CA HIS A 29 4.54 -0.34 -12.73
C HIS A 29 3.15 -0.95 -12.87
N HIS A 30 2.98 -2.24 -12.57
CA HIS A 30 1.67 -2.87 -12.58
C HIS A 30 0.73 -2.21 -11.56
N ILE A 31 1.17 -2.03 -10.31
CA ILE A 31 0.35 -1.37 -9.28
C ILE A 31 0.03 0.08 -9.66
N GLN A 32 1.01 0.80 -10.22
CA GLN A 32 0.80 2.16 -10.71
C GLN A 32 -0.27 2.20 -11.81
N ASN A 33 -0.19 1.31 -12.80
CA ASN A 33 -1.18 1.22 -13.88
C ASN A 33 -2.56 0.84 -13.35
N THR A 34 -2.64 -0.11 -12.43
CA THR A 34 -3.91 -0.48 -11.78
C THR A 34 -4.51 0.72 -11.04
N ALA A 35 -3.71 1.48 -10.30
CA ALA A 35 -4.19 2.63 -9.56
C ALA A 35 -4.68 3.80 -10.44
N VAL A 36 -4.20 3.89 -11.69
CA VAL A 36 -4.66 4.89 -12.67
C VAL A 36 -5.93 4.44 -13.40
N ASN A 37 -6.01 3.16 -13.75
CA ASN A 37 -7.03 2.65 -14.68
C ASN A 37 -8.21 1.96 -13.99
N GLN A 38 -8.05 1.52 -12.74
CA GLN A 38 -9.07 0.79 -12.01
C GLN A 38 -9.63 1.62 -10.86
N LYS A 39 -10.91 1.41 -10.55
CA LYS A 39 -11.53 1.99 -9.36
C LYS A 39 -11.11 1.16 -8.14
N PRO A 40 -10.67 1.77 -7.04
CA PRO A 40 -10.37 1.01 -5.84
C PRO A 40 -11.64 0.39 -5.28
N ILE A 41 -11.55 -0.86 -4.81
CA ILE A 41 -12.61 -1.51 -4.06
C ILE A 41 -12.84 -0.84 -2.71
N SER A 42 -11.86 -0.07 -2.25
CA SER A 42 -11.89 0.56 -0.96
C SER A 42 -10.97 1.77 -0.92
N ARG A 43 -11.48 2.91 -0.42
CA ARG A 43 -10.71 4.14 -0.20
C ARG A 43 -10.90 4.67 1.22
N HIS A 44 -9.81 4.98 1.91
CA HIS A 44 -9.80 5.68 3.18
C HIS A 44 -9.02 6.99 3.06
N ILE A 45 -9.55 8.06 3.66
CA ILE A 45 -8.89 9.37 3.67
C ILE A 45 -8.80 9.83 5.12
N GLU A 46 -7.60 10.19 5.53
CA GLU A 46 -7.29 10.71 6.86
C GLU A 46 -6.59 12.06 6.68
N THR A 47 -6.96 13.05 7.49
CA THR A 47 -6.27 14.34 7.53
C THR A 47 -5.79 14.60 8.94
N GLU A 48 -4.50 14.81 9.07
CA GLU A 48 -3.83 15.12 10.32
C GLU A 48 -3.28 16.55 10.24
N LYS A 49 -3.62 17.38 11.23
CA LYS A 49 -3.12 18.75 11.35
C LYS A 49 -2.47 18.95 12.71
N THR A 50 -1.20 19.34 12.71
CA THR A 50 -0.49 19.83 13.89
C THR A 50 -0.11 21.31 13.65
N ARG A 51 0.65 21.92 14.58
CA ARG A 51 1.09 23.32 14.42
C ARG A 51 1.89 23.55 13.13
N ASP A 52 2.80 22.63 12.79
CA ASP A 52 3.77 22.81 11.69
C ASP A 52 3.58 21.83 10.53
N ARG A 53 2.58 20.95 10.62
CA ARG A 53 2.31 19.89 9.65
C ARG A 53 0.83 19.83 9.31
N LEU A 54 0.54 19.77 8.01
CA LEU A 54 -0.74 19.30 7.49
C LEU A 54 -0.44 18.08 6.63
N THR A 55 -1.07 16.96 6.91
CA THR A 55 -0.93 15.72 6.14
C THR A 55 -2.30 15.22 5.77
N LYS A 56 -2.58 15.12 4.46
CA LYS A 56 -3.69 14.32 3.93
C LYS A 56 -3.12 13.00 3.44
N ARG A 57 -3.63 11.89 3.99
CA ARG A 57 -3.27 10.53 3.61
C ARG A 57 -4.47 9.88 2.94
N THR A 58 -4.28 9.40 1.72
CA THR A 58 -5.28 8.64 0.97
C THR A 58 -4.76 7.23 0.76
N VAL A 59 -5.50 6.24 1.26
CA VAL A 59 -5.20 4.81 1.10
C VAL A 59 -6.24 4.20 0.17
N GLU A 60 -5.78 3.61 -0.92
CA GLU A 60 -6.62 2.96 -1.92
C GLU A 60 -6.23 1.50 -2.04
N VAL A 61 -7.22 0.61 -2.03
CA VAL A 61 -7.05 -0.85 -2.13
C VAL A 61 -7.70 -1.34 -3.43
N PHE A 62 -6.99 -2.22 -4.13
CA PHE A 62 -7.40 -2.82 -5.39
C PHE A 62 -7.27 -4.33 -5.28
N ASP A 63 -8.23 -5.06 -5.85
CA ASP A 63 -8.24 -6.52 -5.99
C ASP A 63 -7.95 -6.99 -7.43
N TYR A 64 -7.67 -6.04 -8.33
CA TYR A 64 -7.28 -6.34 -9.70
C TYR A 64 -5.85 -6.89 -9.73
N LEU A 65 -5.74 -8.20 -9.88
CA LEU A 65 -4.46 -8.94 -9.90
C LEU A 65 -4.12 -9.52 -11.27
N ASP A 66 -4.94 -9.27 -12.30
CA ASP A 66 -4.68 -9.74 -13.66
C ASP A 66 -3.37 -9.15 -14.17
N GLY A 67 -2.41 -10.00 -14.52
CA GLY A 67 -1.09 -9.59 -14.98
C GLY A 67 -0.04 -9.45 -13.86
N VAL A 68 -0.40 -9.72 -12.60
CA VAL A 68 0.58 -9.98 -11.54
C VAL A 68 1.29 -11.29 -11.86
N ASP A 69 2.63 -11.26 -11.85
CA ASP A 69 3.45 -12.45 -12.07
C ASP A 69 3.08 -13.55 -11.06
N PRO A 70 2.65 -14.75 -11.52
CA PRO A 70 2.20 -15.86 -10.66
C PRO A 70 3.23 -16.29 -9.61
N GLN A 71 4.51 -15.97 -9.80
CA GLN A 71 5.55 -16.22 -8.81
C GLN A 71 5.38 -15.40 -7.52
N TRP A 72 4.57 -14.34 -7.56
CA TRP A 72 4.12 -13.63 -6.35
C TRP A 72 2.95 -14.38 -5.75
N THR A 73 3.28 -15.41 -5.00
CA THR A 73 2.32 -16.27 -4.32
C THR A 73 1.52 -15.49 -3.27
N GLN A 74 0.20 -15.69 -3.30
CA GLN A 74 -0.75 -15.23 -2.29
C GLN A 74 -0.86 -13.71 -2.13
N ILE A 75 -0.53 -12.94 -3.17
CA ILE A 75 -1.03 -11.55 -3.24
C ILE A 75 -2.55 -11.61 -3.39
N LYS A 76 -3.26 -10.91 -2.53
CA LYS A 76 -4.71 -10.77 -2.57
C LYS A 76 -5.18 -9.33 -2.76
N SER A 77 -4.30 -8.35 -2.56
CA SER A 77 -4.59 -6.95 -2.84
C SER A 77 -3.35 -6.13 -3.16
N LEU A 78 -3.57 -5.09 -3.97
CA LEU A 78 -2.62 -4.03 -4.27
C LEU A 78 -3.07 -2.76 -3.55
N ILE A 79 -2.11 -1.99 -3.05
CA ILE A 79 -2.42 -0.82 -2.22
C ILE A 79 -1.60 0.37 -2.71
N ARG A 80 -2.27 1.50 -2.90
CA ARG A 80 -1.65 2.81 -3.10
C ARG A 80 -1.85 3.67 -1.86
N VAL A 81 -0.77 4.27 -1.38
CA VAL A 81 -0.80 5.26 -0.31
C VAL A 81 -0.25 6.56 -0.86
N GLU A 82 -1.11 7.57 -0.94
CA GLU A 82 -0.76 8.92 -1.33
C GLU A 82 -0.75 9.83 -0.09
N ARG A 83 0.33 10.60 0.05
CA ARG A 83 0.51 11.58 1.13
C ARG A 83 0.75 12.93 0.48
N VAL A 84 -0.12 13.89 0.78
CA VAL A 84 0.00 15.27 0.34
C VAL A 84 -0.04 16.16 1.55
N GLY A 85 0.80 17.18 1.61
CA GLY A 85 0.81 18.03 2.78
C GLY A 85 1.86 19.12 2.75
N THR A 86 2.05 19.71 3.93
CA THR A 86 3.06 20.74 4.17
C THR A 86 3.89 20.32 5.38
N ARG A 87 5.21 20.40 5.27
CA ARG A 87 6.15 20.14 6.36
C ARG A 87 7.12 21.32 6.45
N ARG A 88 7.18 21.99 7.61
CA ARG A 88 8.02 23.18 7.81
C ARG A 88 7.79 24.25 6.74
N GLY A 89 6.52 24.50 6.40
CA GLY A 89 6.12 25.46 5.37
C GLY A 89 6.37 25.04 3.92
N LYS A 90 6.97 23.87 3.66
CA LYS A 90 7.21 23.37 2.30
C LYS A 90 6.19 22.30 1.91
N PRO A 91 5.55 22.39 0.73
CA PRO A 91 4.65 21.35 0.27
C PRO A 91 5.43 20.07 -0.04
N TYR A 92 4.79 18.92 0.14
CA TYR A 92 5.31 17.62 -0.28
C TYR A 92 4.19 16.75 -0.85
N HIS A 93 4.60 15.85 -1.74
CA HIS A 93 3.75 14.82 -2.32
C HIS A 93 4.56 13.53 -2.41
N ASP A 94 4.02 12.46 -1.84
CA ASP A 94 4.66 11.14 -1.78
C ASP A 94 3.64 10.07 -2.12
N ILE A 95 4.05 9.10 -2.94
CA ILE A 95 3.24 7.96 -3.33
C ILE A 95 4.04 6.69 -3.04
N ALA A 96 3.45 5.78 -2.28
CA ALA A 96 4.00 4.48 -1.98
C ALA A 96 3.03 3.37 -2.40
N TYR A 97 3.58 2.25 -2.87
CA TYR A 97 2.82 1.08 -3.30
C TYR A 97 3.15 -0.13 -2.45
N TYR A 98 2.14 -0.97 -2.24
CA TYR A 98 2.27 -2.17 -1.41
C TYR A 98 1.45 -3.33 -1.97
N ILE A 99 1.83 -4.53 -1.57
CA ILE A 99 1.09 -5.77 -1.80
C ILE A 99 0.71 -6.38 -0.46
N SER A 100 -0.43 -7.08 -0.41
CA SER A 100 -0.86 -7.76 0.80
C SER A 100 -1.48 -9.12 0.51
N SER A 101 -1.34 -10.03 1.48
CA SER A 101 -2.07 -11.31 1.56
C SER A 101 -3.51 -11.17 2.05
N LEU A 102 -3.93 -9.97 2.44
CA LEU A 102 -5.26 -9.67 2.95
C LEU A 102 -6.24 -9.36 1.81
N THR A 103 -7.45 -9.93 1.89
CA THR A 103 -8.60 -9.55 1.06
C THR A 103 -9.44 -8.48 1.74
N GLY A 104 -9.85 -7.46 0.97
CA GLY A 104 -11.19 -6.91 1.08
C GLY A 104 -11.60 -6.06 2.28
N THR A 105 -10.73 -5.61 3.21
CA THR A 105 -11.21 -4.62 4.21
C THR A 105 -10.15 -3.63 4.69
N LEU A 106 -10.39 -2.35 4.38
CA LEU A 106 -9.60 -1.20 4.86
C LEU A 106 -9.41 -1.18 6.37
N GLN A 107 -10.36 -1.65 7.19
CA GLN A 107 -10.20 -1.61 8.64
C GLN A 107 -8.99 -2.40 9.12
N ARG A 108 -8.72 -3.58 8.55
CA ARG A 108 -7.56 -4.39 8.91
C ARG A 108 -6.28 -3.80 8.33
N ILE A 109 -6.33 -3.36 7.09
CA ILE A 109 -5.19 -2.78 6.37
C ILE A 109 -4.77 -1.42 6.98
N CYS A 110 -5.71 -0.48 7.16
CA CYS A 110 -5.46 0.82 7.78
C CYS A 110 -5.06 0.72 9.26
N SER A 111 -5.60 -0.24 10.01
CA SER A 111 -5.12 -0.49 11.38
C SER A 111 -3.63 -0.87 11.36
N TRP A 112 -3.21 -1.78 10.47
CA TRP A 112 -1.79 -2.13 10.31
C TRP A 112 -0.91 -0.96 9.81
N TYR A 113 -1.43 -0.12 8.90
CA TYR A 113 -0.71 1.08 8.44
C TYR A 113 -0.57 2.16 9.52
N SER A 114 -1.55 2.30 10.39
CA SER A 114 -1.53 3.29 11.47
C SER A 114 -0.45 2.93 12.51
N TRP A 115 -0.25 1.64 12.79
CA TRP A 115 0.76 1.16 13.76
C TRP A 115 2.20 1.11 13.21
N SER A 116 2.40 0.97 11.90
CA SER A 116 3.73 0.79 11.30
C SER A 116 4.46 2.10 10.94
N LEU A 117 3.82 3.26 11.07
CA LEU A 117 4.41 4.57 10.76
C LEU A 117 4.51 5.54 11.94
N GLY A 118 4.31 5.07 13.17
CA GLY A 118 4.51 5.87 14.38
C GLY A 118 3.51 7.02 14.50
N TYR A 119 2.40 6.75 15.17
CA TYR A 119 1.76 7.76 16.02
C TYR A 119 2.38 7.70 17.41
#